data_AF-A0A368C649-F1
#
_entry.id   AF-A0A368C649-F1
#
_cell.length_a   1.000
_cell.length_b   1.000
_cell.length_c   1.000
_cell.angle_alpha   90.00
_cell.angle_beta   90.00
_cell.angle_gamma   90.00
#
_symmetry.space_group_name_H-M   'P 1'
#
loop_
_entity.id
_entity.type
_entity.pdbx_description
1 polymer ?
#
loop_
_entity_poly.entity_id
_entity_poly.type
_entity_poly.pdbx_seq_one_letter_code
_entity_poly.pdbx_strand_id
1 'polypeptide(L)'
;MALENSTRFSPHSAAESVDWITRALLDSLTDLGSQLSEQSPPLSAQLGNLIDKINAQRQTRQTLSPIIFGGYFHLVEVLDQNNAVLAAEILDVLCAHTAQQDFVHCCDKFCQHSTESDIFTNCMLTETQQKYWTACSSDELQHAVTTLEHVVALIKQTQPIFHAEFTTLVSSIVVAKPYSKQFHFDGASSYHLWGLMMLAWDANKSTLEWIETLAHESSHIFLFGLIKEQKLMHDYKLDQTFSSPLRTDKRPLEGIFHATFVSARMYQAVAHYKNHHSELFDEKEIEKMLTASLAAFNCGRSTLLENAELTSFGQKLLDDCAQVVNA
;
A
#
# COMPACT_ATOMS: atom_id res chain seq x y z
N MET A 1 3.85 -25.11 7.71
CA MET A 1 2.55 -25.78 7.91
C MET A 1 1.63 -25.10 8.94
N ALA A 2 2.09 -24.65 10.13
CA ALA A 2 1.20 -23.94 11.08
C ALA A 2 0.88 -22.48 10.67
N LEU A 3 1.80 -21.81 9.96
CA LEU A 3 1.69 -20.39 9.58
C LEU A 3 0.83 -20.11 8.33
N GLU A 4 0.73 -21.08 7.42
CA GLU A 4 -0.16 -21.01 6.24
C GLU A 4 -1.65 -21.11 6.62
N ASN A 5 -1.93 -21.48 7.86
CA ASN A 5 -3.28 -21.61 8.42
C ASN A 5 -3.72 -20.39 9.26
N SER A 6 -2.90 -19.32 9.33
CA SER A 6 -3.44 -18.04 9.79
C SER A 6 -4.47 -17.56 8.78
N THR A 7 -5.75 -17.80 9.08
CA THR A 7 -6.90 -17.44 8.23
C THR A 7 -6.90 -15.99 7.77
N ARG A 8 -6.11 -15.11 8.42
CA ARG A 8 -6.01 -13.68 8.11
C ARG A 8 -4.84 -13.28 7.22
N PHE A 9 -3.79 -14.10 7.08
CA PHE A 9 -2.67 -13.83 6.16
C PHE A 9 -2.81 -14.73 4.95
N SER A 10 -3.85 -14.45 4.17
CA SER A 10 -4.24 -15.30 3.06
C SER A 10 -4.71 -14.49 1.85
N PRO A 11 -4.59 -15.06 0.63
CA PRO A 11 -5.20 -14.51 -0.57
C PRO A 11 -6.70 -14.29 -0.45
N HIS A 12 -7.38 -15.08 0.39
CA HIS A 12 -8.82 -14.92 0.63
C HIS A 12 -9.11 -13.59 1.36
N SER A 13 -8.40 -13.30 2.45
CA SER A 13 -8.54 -12.03 3.17
C SER A 13 -8.16 -10.82 2.32
N ALA A 14 -7.16 -10.96 1.45
CA ALA A 14 -6.82 -9.95 0.45
C ALA A 14 -7.99 -9.70 -0.52
N ALA A 15 -8.58 -10.75 -1.09
CA ALA A 15 -9.72 -10.63 -1.99
C ALA A 15 -10.95 -10.01 -1.32
N GLU A 16 -11.24 -10.36 -0.06
CA GLU A 16 -12.31 -9.74 0.72
C GLU A 16 -12.05 -8.24 1.00
N SER A 17 -10.79 -7.84 1.09
CA SER A 17 -10.41 -6.44 1.29
C SER A 17 -10.61 -5.64 0.00
N VAL A 18 -10.16 -6.17 -1.13
CA VAL A 18 -10.36 -5.56 -2.46
C VAL A 18 -11.85 -5.40 -2.78
N ASP A 19 -12.67 -6.42 -2.54
CA ASP A 19 -14.11 -6.33 -2.79
C ASP A 19 -14.80 -5.33 -1.85
N TRP A 20 -14.42 -5.29 -0.56
CA TRP A 20 -14.99 -4.32 0.38
C TRP A 20 -14.63 -2.88 -0.01
N ILE A 21 -13.37 -2.58 -0.29
CA ILE A 21 -12.92 -1.22 -0.69
C ILE A 21 -13.58 -0.78 -1.98
N THR A 22 -13.71 -1.68 -2.95
CA THR A 22 -14.40 -1.37 -4.21
C THR A 22 -15.87 -1.04 -3.99
N ARG A 23 -16.56 -1.76 -3.10
CA ARG A 23 -17.95 -1.46 -2.72
C ARG A 23 -18.07 -0.13 -2.00
N ALA A 24 -17.22 0.13 -1.02
CA ALA A 24 -17.21 1.39 -0.27
C ALA A 24 -16.99 2.60 -1.20
N LEU A 25 -16.11 2.47 -2.20
CA LEU A 25 -15.92 3.49 -3.24
C LEU A 25 -17.21 3.70 -4.06
N LEU A 26 -17.84 2.62 -4.55
CA LEU A 26 -19.08 2.70 -5.34
C LEU A 26 -20.23 3.34 -4.57
N ASP A 27 -20.40 2.98 -3.30
CA ASP A 27 -21.41 3.55 -2.42
C ASP A 27 -21.17 5.06 -2.27
N SER A 28 -19.92 5.46 -2.00
CA SER A 28 -19.54 6.87 -1.86
C SER A 28 -19.73 7.68 -3.15
N LEU A 29 -19.37 7.12 -4.32
CA LEU A 29 -19.59 7.77 -5.62
C LEU A 29 -21.09 7.92 -5.93
N THR A 30 -21.91 6.94 -5.53
CA THR A 30 -23.37 6.97 -5.73
C THR A 30 -24.02 8.06 -4.87
N ASP A 31 -23.60 8.17 -3.61
CA ASP A 31 -24.04 9.23 -2.71
C ASP A 31 -23.63 10.61 -3.24
N LEU A 32 -22.40 10.74 -3.73
CA LEU A 32 -21.90 11.97 -4.36
C LEU A 32 -22.71 12.33 -5.61
N GLY A 33 -23.01 11.36 -6.47
CA GLY A 33 -23.82 11.56 -7.68
C GLY A 33 -25.24 12.03 -7.37
N SER A 34 -25.82 11.52 -6.29
CA SER A 34 -27.13 11.94 -5.79
C SER A 34 -27.12 13.41 -5.35
N GLN A 35 -26.08 13.84 -4.62
CA GLN A 35 -25.92 15.23 -4.20
C GLN A 35 -25.69 16.19 -5.38
N LEU A 36 -24.91 15.75 -6.37
CA LEU A 36 -24.61 16.54 -7.57
C LEU A 36 -25.78 16.66 -8.54
N SER A 37 -26.77 15.75 -8.49
CA SER A 37 -27.87 15.73 -9.45
C SER A 37 -28.68 17.04 -9.48
N GLU A 38 -28.81 17.71 -8.33
CA GLU A 38 -29.48 19.00 -8.21
C GLU A 38 -28.56 20.18 -8.50
N GLN A 39 -27.28 20.08 -8.14
CA GLN A 39 -26.31 21.19 -8.17
C GLN A 39 -25.59 21.34 -9.51
N SER A 40 -25.26 20.20 -10.15
CA SER A 40 -24.55 20.14 -11.42
C SER A 40 -24.92 18.86 -12.19
N PRO A 41 -26.03 18.88 -12.95
CA PRO A 41 -26.45 17.75 -13.77
C PRO A 41 -25.36 17.19 -14.72
N PRO A 42 -24.48 18.02 -15.34
CA PRO A 42 -23.40 17.51 -16.18
C PRO A 42 -22.38 16.65 -15.40
N LEU A 43 -21.97 17.09 -14.20
CA LEU A 43 -21.03 16.33 -13.37
C LEU A 43 -21.68 15.04 -12.85
N SER A 44 -22.95 15.11 -12.45
CA SER A 44 -23.73 13.93 -12.03
C SER A 44 -23.81 12.87 -13.15
N ALA A 45 -23.99 13.30 -14.41
CA ALA A 45 -24.01 12.39 -15.55
C ALA A 45 -22.63 11.75 -15.82
N GLN A 46 -21.53 12.51 -15.76
CA GLN A 46 -20.18 11.97 -15.89
C GLN A 46 -19.87 10.95 -14.78
N LEU A 47 -20.24 11.27 -13.55
CA LEU A 47 -20.07 10.38 -12.40
C LEU A 47 -20.89 9.08 -12.55
N GLY A 48 -22.12 9.17 -13.09
CA GLY A 48 -22.91 7.99 -13.46
C GLY A 48 -22.18 7.06 -14.42
N ASN A 49 -21.55 7.61 -15.47
CA ASN A 49 -20.75 6.81 -16.41
C ASN A 49 -19.56 6.11 -15.72
N LEU A 50 -18.88 6.80 -14.79
CA LEU A 50 -17.79 6.22 -14.02
C LEU A 50 -18.29 5.07 -13.13
N ILE A 51 -19.41 5.24 -12.44
CA ILE A 51 -20.04 4.22 -11.59
C ILE A 51 -20.39 2.97 -12.41
N ASP A 52 -21.03 3.14 -13.56
CA ASP A 52 -21.39 2.03 -14.45
C ASP A 52 -20.16 1.27 -14.93
N LYS A 53 -19.09 1.99 -15.26
CA LYS A 53 -17.80 1.42 -15.66
C LYS A 53 -17.16 0.61 -14.53
N ILE A 54 -17.09 1.15 -13.32
CA ILE A 54 -16.54 0.46 -12.14
C ILE A 54 -17.37 -0.79 -11.82
N ASN A 55 -18.70 -0.70 -11.90
CA ASN A 55 -19.59 -1.85 -11.70
C ASN A 55 -19.33 -2.96 -12.72
N ALA A 56 -19.16 -2.64 -14.00
CA ALA A 56 -18.83 -3.62 -15.04
C ALA A 56 -17.47 -4.30 -14.78
N GLN A 57 -16.46 -3.54 -14.32
CA GLN A 57 -15.14 -4.08 -13.96
C GLN A 57 -15.21 -5.00 -12.74
N ARG A 58 -15.97 -4.60 -11.70
CA ARG A 58 -16.19 -5.41 -10.51
C ARG A 58 -16.88 -6.74 -10.86
N GLN A 59 -17.90 -6.72 -11.72
CA GLN A 59 -18.61 -7.93 -12.16
C GLN A 59 -17.67 -8.92 -12.89
N THR A 60 -16.70 -8.40 -13.64
CA THR A 60 -15.69 -9.22 -14.33
C THR A 60 -14.45 -9.50 -13.48
N ARG A 61 -14.44 -9.08 -12.20
CA ARG A 61 -13.32 -9.19 -11.26
C ARG A 61 -12.02 -8.60 -11.80
N GLN A 62 -12.13 -7.55 -12.61
CA GLN A 62 -10.97 -6.78 -13.04
C GLN A 62 -10.51 -5.84 -11.92
N THR A 63 -9.19 -5.74 -11.75
CA THR A 63 -8.61 -4.81 -10.79
C THR A 63 -8.77 -3.38 -11.28
N LEU A 64 -9.28 -2.51 -10.41
CA LEU A 64 -9.40 -1.09 -10.69
C LEU A 64 -8.03 -0.41 -10.68
N SER A 65 -7.88 0.63 -11.49
CA SER A 65 -6.69 1.47 -11.42
C SER A 65 -6.63 2.21 -10.07
N PRO A 66 -5.48 2.26 -9.39
CA PRO A 66 -5.28 3.05 -8.17
C PRO A 66 -5.61 4.55 -8.34
N ILE A 67 -5.52 5.06 -9.57
CA ILE A 67 -5.88 6.45 -9.90
C ILE A 67 -7.38 6.70 -9.71
N ILE A 68 -8.24 5.68 -9.88
CA ILE A 68 -9.68 5.82 -9.60
C ILE A 68 -9.90 6.12 -8.12
N PHE A 69 -9.18 5.44 -7.22
CA PHE A 69 -9.26 5.70 -5.79
C PHE A 69 -8.72 7.09 -5.44
N GLY A 70 -7.51 7.43 -5.93
CA GLY A 70 -6.91 8.73 -5.62
C GLY A 70 -7.73 9.90 -6.18
N GLY A 71 -8.23 9.74 -7.40
CA GLY A 71 -9.06 10.75 -8.04
C GLY A 71 -10.41 10.93 -7.38
N TYR A 72 -10.98 9.90 -6.73
CA TYR A 72 -12.16 10.07 -5.88
C TYR A 72 -11.88 11.01 -4.70
N PHE A 73 -10.78 10.81 -3.95
CA PHE A 73 -10.44 11.70 -2.84
C PHE A 73 -10.20 13.13 -3.32
N HIS A 74 -9.48 13.29 -4.43
CA HIS A 74 -9.23 14.59 -5.02
C HIS A 74 -10.52 15.26 -5.54
N LEU A 75 -11.42 14.48 -6.14
CA LEU A 75 -12.73 14.97 -6.59
C LEU A 75 -13.56 15.51 -5.43
N VAL A 76 -13.62 14.81 -4.29
CA VAL A 76 -14.35 15.26 -3.10
C VAL A 76 -13.79 16.60 -2.59
N GLU A 77 -12.47 16.72 -2.50
CA GLU A 77 -11.81 17.98 -2.09
C GLU A 77 -12.13 19.14 -3.04
N VAL A 78 -12.04 18.91 -4.35
CA VAL A 78 -12.29 19.93 -5.38
C VAL A 78 -13.76 20.36 -5.42
N LEU A 79 -14.68 19.44 -5.16
CA LEU A 79 -16.11 19.73 -5.04
C LEU A 79 -16.44 20.53 -3.78
N ASP A 80 -15.80 20.23 -2.65
CA ASP A 80 -15.93 21.03 -1.41
C ASP A 80 -15.48 22.48 -1.62
N GLN A 81 -14.45 22.67 -2.45
CA GLN A 81 -13.96 23.98 -2.88
C GLN A 81 -14.82 24.65 -3.98
N ASN A 82 -15.94 24.04 -4.39
CA ASN A 82 -16.83 24.50 -5.46
C ASN A 82 -16.15 24.70 -6.82
N ASN A 83 -15.10 23.95 -7.14
CA ASN A 83 -14.37 24.06 -8.39
C ASN A 83 -14.87 23.05 -9.44
N ALA A 84 -16.00 23.36 -10.06
CA ALA A 84 -16.67 22.48 -11.02
C ALA A 84 -15.86 22.18 -12.29
N VAL A 85 -14.96 23.09 -12.71
CA VAL A 85 -14.12 22.90 -13.89
C VAL A 85 -13.10 21.81 -13.64
N LEU A 86 -12.36 21.91 -12.54
CA LEU A 86 -11.37 20.89 -12.17
C LEU A 86 -12.05 19.55 -11.81
N ALA A 87 -13.25 19.58 -11.22
CA ALA A 87 -14.03 18.37 -10.98
C ALA A 87 -14.37 17.63 -12.29
N ALA A 88 -14.74 18.35 -13.35
CA ALA A 88 -14.97 17.76 -14.67
C ALA A 88 -13.68 17.16 -15.26
N GLU A 89 -12.55 17.86 -15.16
CA GLU A 89 -11.24 17.37 -15.62
C GLU A 89 -10.83 16.08 -14.90
N ILE A 90 -11.03 16.01 -13.58
CA ILE A 90 -10.78 14.79 -12.79
C ILE A 90 -11.69 13.66 -13.28
N LEU A 91 -13.00 13.90 -13.42
CA LEU A 91 -13.93 12.88 -13.89
C LEU A 91 -13.58 12.39 -15.29
N ASP A 92 -13.12 13.26 -16.20
CA ASP A 92 -12.65 12.86 -17.53
C ASP A 92 -11.42 11.94 -17.43
N VAL A 93 -10.45 12.25 -16.56
CA VAL A 93 -9.30 11.38 -16.28
C VAL A 93 -9.74 10.04 -15.72
N LEU A 94 -10.65 10.02 -14.74
CA LEU A 94 -11.15 8.78 -14.15
C LEU A 94 -11.93 7.93 -15.16
N CYS A 95 -12.74 8.58 -16.01
CA CYS A 95 -13.46 7.91 -17.08
C CYS A 95 -12.53 7.37 -18.17
N ALA A 96 -11.37 7.99 -18.40
CA ALA A 96 -10.36 7.48 -19.32
C ALA A 96 -9.61 6.26 -18.76
N HIS A 97 -9.39 6.21 -17.43
CA HIS A 97 -8.69 5.09 -16.79
C HIS A 97 -9.52 3.80 -16.83
N THR A 98 -9.01 2.78 -17.50
CA THR A 98 -9.59 1.41 -17.53
C THR A 98 -8.83 0.46 -16.60
N ALA A 99 -9.25 -0.81 -16.59
CA ALA A 99 -8.61 -1.85 -15.81
C ALA A 99 -7.11 -1.88 -16.11
N GLN A 100 -6.31 -1.94 -15.06
CA GLN A 100 -4.88 -1.82 -15.19
C GLN A 100 -4.31 -3.03 -15.95
N GLN A 101 -3.52 -2.78 -17.00
CA GLN A 101 -2.91 -3.84 -17.82
C GLN A 101 -1.49 -4.20 -17.35
N ASP A 102 -0.73 -3.22 -16.83
CA ASP A 102 0.68 -3.42 -16.48
C ASP A 102 0.92 -3.38 -14.96
N PHE A 103 1.81 -4.25 -14.49
CA PHE A 103 2.11 -4.47 -13.07
C PHE A 103 3.15 -3.47 -12.49
N VAL A 104 4.11 -3.03 -13.30
CA VAL A 104 5.22 -2.12 -12.89
C VAL A 104 5.30 -0.94 -13.84
N HIS A 105 5.43 0.26 -13.26
CA HIS A 105 5.42 1.56 -13.92
C HIS A 105 6.59 2.43 -13.44
N CYS A 106 7.06 3.34 -14.29
CA CYS A 106 7.92 4.44 -13.84
C CYS A 106 7.08 5.56 -13.27
N CYS A 107 7.62 6.29 -12.30
CA CYS A 107 7.12 7.62 -12.03
C CYS A 107 7.75 8.64 -12.98
N ASP A 108 7.28 8.73 -14.21
CA ASP A 108 7.41 9.95 -15.02
C ASP A 108 6.45 11.06 -14.53
N LYS A 109 5.49 10.70 -13.66
CA LYS A 109 4.50 11.61 -13.07
C LYS A 109 5.15 12.79 -12.33
N PHE A 110 6.27 12.61 -11.64
CA PHE A 110 7.00 13.74 -11.02
C PHE A 110 7.46 14.83 -12.00
N CYS A 111 7.53 14.53 -13.30
CA CYS A 111 8.02 15.44 -14.32
C CYS A 111 6.92 15.95 -15.26
N GLN A 112 5.70 15.42 -15.15
CA GLN A 112 4.56 15.80 -16.01
C GLN A 112 3.50 16.52 -15.19
N HIS A 113 3.17 17.75 -15.59
CA HIS A 113 2.02 18.48 -15.05
C HIS A 113 0.75 17.99 -15.75
N SER A 114 0.13 16.96 -15.19
CA SER A 114 -1.16 16.44 -15.61
C SER A 114 -2.02 16.17 -14.38
N THR A 115 -3.34 16.22 -14.54
CA THR A 115 -4.30 15.92 -13.45
C THR A 115 -4.06 14.53 -12.84
N GLU A 116 -3.65 13.54 -13.65
CA GLU A 116 -3.28 12.20 -13.15
C GLU A 116 -2.02 12.23 -12.27
N SER A 117 -1.03 13.03 -12.65
CA SER A 117 0.17 13.24 -11.84
C SER A 117 -0.16 13.94 -10.53
N ASP A 118 -1.03 14.95 -10.58
CA ASP A 118 -1.46 15.68 -9.38
C ASP A 118 -2.21 14.74 -8.42
N ILE A 119 -3.11 13.88 -8.94
CA ILE A 119 -3.78 12.83 -8.15
C ILE A 119 -2.73 11.94 -7.47
N PHE A 120 -1.76 11.43 -8.23
CA PHE A 120 -0.73 10.54 -7.69
C PHE A 120 0.12 11.23 -6.61
N THR A 121 0.65 12.41 -6.91
CA THR A 121 1.59 13.11 -6.04
C THR A 121 0.93 13.60 -4.76
N ASN A 122 -0.29 14.14 -4.84
CA ASN A 122 -1.03 14.62 -3.66
C ASN A 122 -1.51 13.48 -2.77
N CYS A 123 -1.84 12.32 -3.35
CA CYS A 123 -2.27 11.17 -2.56
C CYS A 123 -1.11 10.36 -1.95
N MET A 124 0.08 10.38 -2.58
CA MET A 124 1.23 9.59 -2.13
C MET A 124 2.17 10.36 -1.22
N LEU A 125 2.37 11.66 -1.46
CA LEU A 125 3.43 12.45 -0.83
C LEU A 125 2.91 13.79 -0.33
N THR A 126 3.40 14.19 0.84
CA THR A 126 3.27 15.59 1.29
C THR A 126 4.07 16.52 0.37
N GLU A 127 3.67 17.79 0.29
CA GLU A 127 4.40 18.82 -0.50
C GLU A 127 5.90 18.89 -0.16
N THR A 128 6.25 18.63 1.11
CA THR A 128 7.65 18.61 1.54
C THR A 128 8.36 17.38 1.00
N GLN A 129 7.70 16.22 0.98
CA GLN A 129 8.27 14.97 0.45
C GLN A 129 8.45 15.02 -1.06
N GLN A 130 7.53 15.63 -1.81
CA GLN A 130 7.61 15.71 -3.28
C GLN A 130 8.95 16.27 -3.78
N LYS A 131 9.56 17.21 -3.04
CA LYS A 131 10.87 17.81 -3.36
C LYS A 131 12.04 16.84 -3.25
N TYR A 132 11.83 15.68 -2.63
CA TYR A 132 12.87 14.68 -2.41
C TYR A 132 12.78 13.49 -3.36
N TRP A 133 11.93 13.54 -4.39
CA TRP A 133 11.81 12.47 -5.38
C TRP A 133 12.07 13.00 -6.78
N THR A 134 12.71 12.16 -7.61
CA THR A 134 12.91 12.42 -9.02
C THR A 134 12.58 11.17 -9.83
N ALA A 135 12.16 11.37 -11.07
CA ALA A 135 11.98 10.28 -12.02
C ALA A 135 13.28 9.49 -12.24
N CYS A 136 13.14 8.19 -12.48
CA CYS A 136 14.22 7.34 -12.98
C CYS A 136 14.49 7.67 -14.45
N SER A 137 15.75 7.49 -14.91
CA SER A 137 16.02 7.46 -16.34
C SER A 137 15.39 6.24 -17.01
N SER A 138 15.26 6.23 -18.34
CA SER A 138 14.72 5.08 -19.09
C SER A 138 15.52 3.79 -18.82
N ASP A 139 16.84 3.87 -18.73
CA ASP A 139 17.71 2.72 -18.46
C ASP A 139 17.53 2.21 -17.02
N GLU A 140 17.41 3.12 -16.06
CA GLU A 140 17.15 2.78 -14.65
C GLU A 140 15.78 2.13 -14.48
N LEU A 141 14.76 2.64 -15.17
CA LEU A 141 13.43 2.06 -15.20
C LEU A 141 13.46 0.64 -15.78
N GLN A 142 14.10 0.45 -16.94
CA GLN A 142 14.17 -0.86 -17.57
C GLN A 142 14.87 -1.88 -16.65
N HIS A 143 15.93 -1.45 -15.96
CA HIS A 143 16.59 -2.26 -14.96
C HIS A 143 15.66 -2.56 -13.79
N ALA A 144 14.94 -1.56 -13.27
CA ALA A 144 13.98 -1.74 -12.18
C ALA A 144 12.88 -2.74 -12.53
N VAL A 145 12.27 -2.60 -13.71
CA VAL A 145 11.25 -3.55 -14.21
C VAL A 145 11.83 -4.96 -14.27
N THR A 146 12.98 -5.15 -14.91
CA THR A 146 13.60 -6.48 -15.06
C THR A 146 13.91 -7.11 -13.69
N THR A 147 14.44 -6.32 -12.74
CA THR A 147 14.77 -6.79 -11.39
C THR A 147 13.51 -7.14 -10.60
N LEU A 148 12.49 -6.29 -10.62
CA LEU A 148 11.23 -6.53 -9.89
C LEU A 148 10.45 -7.71 -10.48
N GLU A 149 10.41 -7.85 -11.80
CA GLU A 149 9.83 -9.04 -12.46
C GLU A 149 10.54 -10.31 -12.03
N HIS A 150 11.87 -10.29 -11.95
CA HIS A 150 12.65 -11.43 -11.47
C HIS A 150 12.33 -11.76 -10.01
N VAL A 151 12.28 -10.75 -9.13
CA VAL A 151 11.92 -10.90 -7.71
C VAL A 151 10.52 -11.49 -7.56
N VAL A 152 9.52 -10.95 -8.27
CA VAL A 152 8.13 -11.43 -8.22
C VAL A 152 8.02 -12.85 -8.76
N ALA A 153 8.75 -13.19 -9.83
CA ALA A 153 8.81 -14.55 -10.34
C ALA A 153 9.43 -15.52 -9.32
N LEU A 154 10.47 -15.10 -8.60
CA LEU A 154 11.07 -15.90 -7.53
C LEU A 154 10.10 -16.11 -6.37
N ILE A 155 9.40 -15.06 -5.93
CA ILE A 155 8.34 -15.13 -4.91
C ILE A 155 7.24 -16.09 -5.36
N LYS A 156 6.82 -16.06 -6.62
CA LYS A 156 5.81 -17.00 -7.17
C LYS A 156 6.23 -18.46 -7.03
N GLN A 157 7.50 -18.76 -7.27
CA GLN A 157 8.03 -20.12 -7.24
C GLN A 157 8.23 -20.62 -5.80
N THR A 158 8.66 -19.75 -4.90
CA THR A 158 9.10 -20.12 -3.55
C THR A 158 8.05 -19.88 -2.48
N GLN A 159 7.19 -18.87 -2.64
CA GLN A 159 6.14 -18.46 -1.72
C GLN A 159 4.80 -18.23 -2.46
N PRO A 160 4.20 -19.28 -3.09
CA PRO A 160 3.02 -19.11 -3.94
C PRO A 160 1.81 -18.49 -3.24
N ILE A 161 1.64 -18.74 -1.93
CA ILE A 161 0.56 -18.14 -1.14
C ILE A 161 0.78 -16.63 -0.96
N PHE A 162 2.00 -16.22 -0.58
CA PHE A 162 2.35 -14.80 -0.46
C PHE A 162 2.27 -14.11 -1.82
N HIS A 163 2.74 -14.74 -2.89
CA HIS A 163 2.58 -14.24 -4.25
C HIS A 163 1.11 -13.98 -4.59
N ALA A 164 0.22 -14.96 -4.35
CA ALA A 164 -1.19 -14.82 -4.66
C ALA A 164 -1.86 -13.69 -3.86
N GLU A 165 -1.48 -13.52 -2.59
CA GLU A 165 -1.92 -12.39 -1.76
C GLU A 165 -1.40 -11.05 -2.32
N PHE A 166 -0.10 -10.97 -2.59
CA PHE A 166 0.57 -9.82 -3.16
C PHE A 166 -0.07 -9.37 -4.48
N THR A 167 -0.26 -10.27 -5.46
CA THR A 167 -0.88 -9.93 -6.75
C THR A 167 -2.38 -9.70 -6.68
N THR A 168 -3.03 -10.06 -5.56
CA THR A 168 -4.43 -9.69 -5.32
C THR A 168 -4.53 -8.26 -4.81
N LEU A 169 -3.61 -7.84 -3.94
CA LEU A 169 -3.61 -6.51 -3.33
C LEU A 169 -2.98 -5.45 -4.23
N VAL A 170 -1.86 -5.78 -4.86
CA VAL A 170 -1.01 -4.85 -5.59
C VAL A 170 -1.32 -4.95 -7.08
N SER A 171 -1.81 -3.87 -7.65
CA SER A 171 -2.03 -3.73 -9.09
C SER A 171 -0.90 -2.97 -9.77
N SER A 172 -0.22 -2.09 -9.02
CA SER A 172 0.73 -1.14 -9.56
C SER A 172 1.94 -0.95 -8.66
N ILE A 173 3.13 -1.01 -9.24
CA ILE A 173 4.37 -0.56 -8.61
C ILE A 173 4.89 0.66 -9.36
N VAL A 174 5.20 1.73 -8.65
CA VAL A 174 5.80 2.95 -9.21
C VAL A 174 7.23 3.09 -8.68
N VAL A 175 8.22 3.16 -9.56
CA VAL A 175 9.62 3.35 -9.15
C VAL A 175 10.08 4.81 -9.29
N ALA A 176 10.83 5.29 -8.31
CA ALA A 176 11.37 6.65 -8.28
C ALA A 176 12.69 6.71 -7.52
N LYS A 177 13.46 7.79 -7.69
CA LYS A 177 14.74 7.97 -6.98
C LYS A 177 14.63 9.02 -5.87
N PRO A 178 15.17 8.75 -4.68
CA PRO A 178 15.33 9.78 -3.68
C PRO A 178 16.39 10.80 -4.14
N TYR A 179 16.06 12.08 -4.08
CA TYR A 179 16.91 13.20 -4.45
C TYR A 179 18.03 13.46 -3.42
N SER A 180 17.84 13.07 -2.15
CA SER A 180 18.83 13.31 -1.10
C SER A 180 19.07 12.08 -0.22
N LYS A 181 20.32 11.93 0.23
CA LYS A 181 20.71 10.91 1.21
C LYS A 181 20.16 11.16 2.62
N GLN A 182 19.62 12.36 2.91
CA GLN A 182 19.12 12.73 4.23
C GLN A 182 17.71 12.17 4.52
N PHE A 183 16.98 11.77 3.48
CA PHE A 183 15.68 11.12 3.60
C PHE A 183 15.78 9.73 2.98
N HIS A 184 15.83 8.71 3.83
CA HIS A 184 15.79 7.30 3.42
C HIS A 184 14.37 6.77 3.65
N PHE A 185 13.63 6.60 2.56
CA PHE A 185 12.42 5.79 2.54
C PHE A 185 12.63 4.74 1.44
N ASP A 186 12.48 3.47 1.78
CA ASP A 186 12.58 2.36 0.82
C ASP A 186 11.36 2.29 -0.10
N GLY A 187 10.22 2.82 0.35
CA GLY A 187 8.98 2.89 -0.38
C GLY A 187 7.92 3.73 0.34
N ALA A 188 6.75 3.81 -0.27
CA ALA A 188 5.57 4.41 0.29
C ALA A 188 4.31 3.73 -0.26
N SER A 189 3.31 3.59 0.59
CA SER A 189 1.97 3.09 0.26
C SER A 189 0.93 4.02 0.88
N SER A 190 -0.16 4.26 0.18
CA SER A 190 -1.21 5.18 0.62
C SER A 190 -2.59 4.53 0.47
N TYR A 191 -3.44 4.69 1.49
CA TYR A 191 -4.83 4.24 1.41
C TYR A 191 -5.59 4.91 0.26
N HIS A 192 -5.25 6.18 -0.05
CA HIS A 192 -5.88 6.92 -1.14
C HIS A 192 -5.54 6.34 -2.52
N LEU A 193 -4.43 5.63 -2.67
CA LEU A 193 -4.02 4.98 -3.91
C LEU A 193 -4.04 3.46 -3.73
N TRP A 194 -5.20 2.92 -3.38
CA TRP A 194 -5.37 1.49 -3.12
C TRP A 194 -4.81 0.62 -4.27
N GLY A 195 -3.96 -0.34 -3.90
CA GLY A 195 -3.29 -1.25 -4.82
C GLY A 195 -2.03 -0.70 -5.49
N LEU A 196 -1.61 0.53 -5.15
CA LEU A 196 -0.35 1.10 -5.58
C LEU A 196 0.68 1.14 -4.45
N MET A 197 1.91 0.77 -4.77
CA MET A 197 3.08 1.11 -3.96
C MET A 197 4.11 1.88 -4.78
N MET A 198 4.80 2.81 -4.13
CA MET A 198 5.95 3.50 -4.67
C MET A 198 7.22 2.93 -4.04
N LEU A 199 8.26 2.67 -4.84
CA LEU A 199 9.54 2.13 -4.38
C LEU A 199 10.68 3.10 -4.69
N ALA A 200 11.57 3.29 -3.73
CA ALA A 200 12.85 3.95 -3.95
C ALA A 200 13.80 3.00 -4.69
N TRP A 201 14.10 3.35 -5.94
CA TRP A 201 15.00 2.55 -6.76
C TRP A 201 16.44 2.63 -6.24
N ASP A 202 16.97 1.47 -5.86
CA ASP A 202 18.39 1.25 -5.55
C ASP A 202 18.89 0.02 -6.31
N ALA A 203 19.77 0.24 -7.29
CA ALA A 203 20.36 -0.82 -8.09
C ALA A 203 21.32 -1.73 -7.29
N ASN A 204 21.69 -1.34 -6.07
CA ASN A 204 22.58 -2.11 -5.20
C ASN A 204 21.82 -3.01 -4.21
N LYS A 205 20.49 -2.86 -4.09
CA LYS A 205 19.69 -3.76 -3.25
C LYS A 205 19.78 -5.18 -3.75
N SER A 206 20.00 -6.12 -2.85
CA SER A 206 19.96 -7.54 -3.15
C SER A 206 18.53 -7.98 -3.50
N THR A 207 18.41 -9.16 -4.13
CA THR A 207 17.12 -9.80 -4.37
C THR A 207 16.34 -10.04 -3.06
N LEU A 208 17.02 -10.40 -1.97
CA LEU A 208 16.37 -10.64 -0.67
C LEU A 208 15.88 -9.32 -0.05
N GLU A 209 16.66 -8.24 -0.16
CA GLU A 209 16.24 -6.90 0.27
C GLU A 209 15.03 -6.41 -0.53
N TRP A 210 14.95 -6.71 -1.83
CA TRP A 210 13.75 -6.41 -2.63
C TRP A 210 12.53 -7.24 -2.20
N ILE A 211 12.69 -8.53 -1.88
CA ILE A 211 11.62 -9.36 -1.33
C ILE A 211 11.07 -8.74 -0.04
N GLU A 212 11.96 -8.37 0.89
CA GLU A 212 11.55 -7.74 2.15
C GLU A 212 10.88 -6.37 1.90
N THR A 213 11.37 -5.59 0.94
CA THR A 213 10.75 -4.31 0.54
C THR A 213 9.33 -4.51 -0.02
N LEU A 214 9.12 -5.51 -0.87
CA LEU A 214 7.78 -5.84 -1.38
C LEU A 214 6.86 -6.33 -0.26
N ALA A 215 7.38 -7.14 0.67
CA ALA A 215 6.65 -7.56 1.87
C ALA A 215 6.30 -6.38 2.77
N HIS A 216 7.19 -5.40 2.90
CA HIS A 216 6.95 -4.18 3.66
C HIS A 216 5.76 -3.40 3.09
N GLU A 217 5.84 -3.01 1.83
CA GLU A 217 4.85 -2.11 1.22
C GLU A 217 3.50 -2.80 1.02
N SER A 218 3.49 -4.06 0.57
CA SER A 218 2.24 -4.81 0.46
C SER A 218 1.57 -5.04 1.81
N SER A 219 2.33 -5.08 2.91
CA SER A 219 1.76 -5.21 4.25
C SER A 219 1.04 -3.95 4.71
N HIS A 220 1.45 -2.76 4.28
CA HIS A 220 0.66 -1.53 4.53
C HIS A 220 -0.68 -1.61 3.81
N ILE A 221 -0.67 -1.94 2.51
CA ILE A 221 -1.89 -2.11 1.70
C ILE A 221 -2.80 -3.16 2.34
N PHE A 222 -2.21 -4.27 2.78
CA PHE A 222 -2.98 -5.32 3.42
C PHE A 222 -3.61 -4.86 4.73
N LEU A 223 -2.85 -4.17 5.58
CA LEU A 223 -3.33 -3.68 6.86
C LEU A 223 -4.48 -2.68 6.68
N PHE A 224 -4.39 -1.77 5.71
CA PHE A 224 -5.50 -0.90 5.34
C PHE A 224 -6.77 -1.70 5.02
N GLY A 225 -6.63 -2.78 4.25
CA GLY A 225 -7.71 -3.69 3.91
C GLY A 225 -8.27 -4.50 5.09
N LEU A 226 -7.45 -4.82 6.09
CA LEU A 226 -7.87 -5.52 7.30
C LEU A 226 -8.63 -4.60 8.27
N ILE A 227 -8.21 -3.34 8.37
CA ILE A 227 -8.75 -2.38 9.33
C ILE A 227 -10.20 -1.98 8.97
N LYS A 228 -10.64 -2.08 7.71
CA LYS A 228 -12.03 -1.82 7.24
C LYS A 228 -12.79 -0.82 8.12
N GLU A 229 -13.82 -1.28 8.83
CA GLU A 229 -14.61 -0.52 9.81
C GLU A 229 -14.22 -0.84 11.28
N GLN A 230 -13.18 -1.64 11.48
CA GLN A 230 -12.72 -2.11 12.79
C GLN A 230 -11.55 -1.27 13.29
N LYS A 231 -11.79 -0.51 14.36
CA LYS A 231 -10.71 0.20 15.05
C LYS A 231 -9.71 -0.79 15.64
N LEU A 232 -8.42 -0.49 15.50
CA LEU A 232 -7.35 -1.22 16.17
C LEU A 232 -7.31 -0.91 17.68
N MET A 233 -7.73 0.31 18.04
CA MET A 233 -7.57 0.87 19.38
C MET A 233 -8.82 1.66 19.79
N HIS A 234 -9.13 1.69 21.09
CA HIS A 234 -10.25 2.46 21.63
C HIS A 234 -9.96 3.97 21.68
N ASP A 235 -8.72 4.33 22.02
CA ASP A 235 -8.28 5.71 22.16
C ASP A 235 -7.05 5.97 21.27
N TYR A 236 -7.28 6.72 20.20
CA TYR A 236 -6.22 7.28 19.38
C TYR A 236 -5.78 8.58 20.07
N LYS A 237 -4.84 8.50 21.01
CA LYS A 237 -4.23 9.67 21.65
C LYS A 237 -3.36 10.42 20.64
N LEU A 238 -3.98 11.12 19.69
CA LEU A 238 -3.35 11.70 18.50
C LEU A 238 -2.18 12.65 18.84
N ASP A 239 -2.22 13.29 20.00
CA ASP A 239 -1.18 14.24 20.44
C ASP A 239 0.00 13.57 21.18
N GLN A 240 -0.11 12.29 21.53
CA GLN A 240 0.94 11.56 22.23
C GLN A 240 1.83 10.79 21.26
N THR A 241 3.14 10.97 21.40
CA THR A 241 4.13 10.30 20.55
C THR A 241 5.10 9.48 21.39
N PHE A 242 5.41 8.29 20.89
CA PHE A 242 6.24 7.29 21.56
C PHE A 242 7.42 6.91 20.66
N SER A 243 8.46 6.33 21.25
CA SER A 243 9.62 5.86 20.49
C SER A 243 9.19 4.80 19.48
N SER A 244 9.65 4.93 18.24
CA SER A 244 9.34 4.01 17.14
C SER A 244 10.50 3.04 16.91
N PRO A 245 10.23 1.75 16.64
CA PRO A 245 11.28 0.77 16.36
C PRO A 245 12.07 1.06 15.06
N LEU A 246 11.39 1.65 14.07
CA LEU A 246 11.93 1.83 12.71
C LEU A 246 12.40 3.27 12.43
N ARG A 247 12.21 4.20 13.36
CA ARG A 247 12.43 5.64 13.13
C ARG A 247 13.02 6.32 14.36
N THR A 248 13.83 7.34 14.12
CA THR A 248 14.40 8.18 15.18
C THR A 248 13.40 9.18 15.73
N ASP A 249 12.43 9.62 14.93
CA ASP A 249 11.31 10.46 15.38
C ASP A 249 10.23 9.65 16.11
N LYS A 250 9.64 10.28 17.13
CA LYS A 250 8.52 9.71 17.87
C LYS A 250 7.27 9.64 17.00
N ARG A 251 6.44 8.62 17.23
CA ARG A 251 5.24 8.34 16.42
C ARG A 251 4.00 8.16 17.30
N PRO A 252 2.80 8.48 16.79
CA PRO A 252 1.56 8.08 17.45
C PRO A 252 1.44 6.55 17.50
N LEU A 253 0.61 6.03 18.42
CA LEU A 253 0.44 4.59 18.62
C LEU A 253 -0.03 3.86 17.36
N GLU A 254 -0.85 4.51 16.52
CA GLU A 254 -1.24 3.98 15.21
C GLU A 254 -0.02 3.70 14.33
N GLY A 255 0.90 4.66 14.22
CA GLY A 255 2.12 4.49 13.45
C GLY A 255 3.02 3.37 14.01
N ILE A 256 3.00 3.15 15.32
CA ILE A 256 3.72 2.05 15.97
C ILE A 256 3.03 0.71 15.68
N PHE A 257 1.69 0.67 15.67
CA PHE A 257 0.94 -0.53 15.28
C PHE A 257 1.28 -0.93 13.84
N HIS A 258 1.25 0.03 12.91
CA HIS A 258 1.64 -0.20 11.51
C HIS A 258 3.06 -0.75 11.40
N ALA A 259 4.04 -0.10 12.05
CA ALA A 259 5.43 -0.56 12.05
C ALA A 259 5.56 -1.98 12.62
N THR A 260 4.87 -2.28 13.73
CA THR A 260 4.89 -3.60 14.37
C THR A 260 4.32 -4.67 13.44
N PHE A 261 3.15 -4.40 12.84
CA PHE A 261 2.52 -5.32 11.90
C PHE A 261 3.44 -5.62 10.72
N VAL A 262 3.99 -4.58 10.10
CA VAL A 262 4.88 -4.70 8.94
C VAL A 262 6.17 -5.45 9.29
N SER A 263 6.78 -5.20 10.44
CA SER A 263 7.99 -5.92 10.87
C SER A 263 7.76 -7.43 11.04
N ALA A 264 6.59 -7.85 11.55
CA ALA A 264 6.25 -9.28 11.61
C ALA A 264 6.13 -9.90 10.21
N ARG A 265 5.62 -9.15 9.24
CA ARG A 265 5.43 -9.60 7.86
C ARG A 265 6.75 -9.66 7.08
N MET A 266 7.63 -8.69 7.29
CA MET A 266 9.02 -8.73 6.81
C MET A 266 9.74 -9.96 7.35
N TYR A 267 9.65 -10.21 8.66
CA TYR A 267 10.20 -11.41 9.29
C TYR A 267 9.66 -12.68 8.62
N GLN A 268 8.34 -12.78 8.42
CA GLN A 268 7.71 -13.94 7.78
C GLN A 268 8.28 -14.23 6.39
N ALA A 269 8.37 -13.18 5.55
CA ALA A 269 8.83 -13.31 4.18
C ALA A 269 10.28 -13.82 4.10
N VAL A 270 11.16 -13.31 4.97
CA VAL A 270 12.58 -13.75 5.03
C VAL A 270 12.72 -15.12 5.70
N ALA A 271 11.95 -15.40 6.76
CA ALA A 271 12.02 -16.65 7.52
C ALA A 271 11.63 -17.86 6.67
N HIS A 272 10.70 -17.66 5.72
CA HIS A 272 10.37 -18.67 4.73
C HIS A 272 11.60 -19.14 3.95
N TYR A 273 12.44 -18.22 3.48
CA TYR A 273 13.66 -18.58 2.77
C TYR A 273 14.66 -19.29 3.68
N LYS A 274 14.83 -18.82 4.93
CA LYS A 274 15.66 -19.54 5.90
C LYS A 274 15.23 -21.00 6.09
N ASN A 275 13.93 -21.25 6.12
CA ASN A 275 13.38 -22.56 6.47
C ASN A 275 13.22 -23.51 5.28
N HIS A 276 13.10 -22.98 4.07
CA HIS A 276 12.73 -23.78 2.89
C HIS A 276 13.68 -23.64 1.69
N HIS A 277 14.48 -22.58 1.65
CA HIS A 277 15.25 -22.18 0.48
C HIS A 277 16.56 -21.45 0.87
N SER A 278 17.21 -21.90 1.95
CA SER A 278 18.39 -21.23 2.50
C SER A 278 19.57 -21.20 1.54
N GLU A 279 19.60 -22.11 0.56
CA GLU A 279 20.60 -22.19 -0.49
C GLU A 279 20.55 -21.04 -1.50
N LEU A 280 19.46 -20.27 -1.55
CA LEU A 280 19.28 -19.20 -2.53
C LEU A 280 19.98 -17.89 -2.13
N PHE A 281 20.31 -17.70 -0.85
CA PHE A 281 20.81 -16.43 -0.33
C PHE A 281 21.96 -16.64 0.66
N ASP A 282 22.70 -15.57 0.95
CA ASP A 282 23.75 -15.59 1.97
C ASP A 282 23.11 -15.73 3.37
N GLU A 283 23.60 -16.70 4.15
CA GLU A 283 23.09 -16.98 5.50
C GLU A 283 23.18 -15.76 6.42
N LYS A 284 24.27 -14.98 6.33
CA LYS A 284 24.45 -13.77 7.16
C LYS A 284 23.47 -12.68 6.78
N GLU A 285 23.12 -12.59 5.50
CA GLU A 285 22.11 -11.64 5.03
C GLU A 285 20.73 -11.99 5.60
N ILE A 286 20.32 -13.26 5.48
CA ILE A 286 19.09 -13.78 6.09
C ILE A 286 19.06 -13.48 7.60
N GLU A 287 20.13 -13.84 8.33
CA GLU A 287 20.19 -13.65 9.77
C GLU A 287 20.12 -12.17 10.18
N LYS A 288 20.81 -11.29 9.45
CA LYS A 288 20.77 -9.85 9.67
C LYS A 288 19.35 -9.31 9.54
N MET A 289 18.65 -9.67 8.46
CA MET A 289 17.29 -9.19 8.18
C MET A 289 16.27 -9.74 9.19
N LEU A 290 16.34 -11.03 9.51
CA LEU A 290 15.49 -11.63 10.55
C LEU A 290 15.70 -10.98 11.92
N THR A 291 16.95 -10.73 12.29
CA THR A 291 17.28 -10.09 13.58
C THR A 291 16.73 -8.67 13.63
N ALA A 292 16.89 -7.90 12.56
CA ALA A 292 16.37 -6.54 12.47
C ALA A 292 14.83 -6.51 12.55
N SER A 293 14.15 -7.33 11.76
CA SER A 293 12.68 -7.41 11.73
C SER A 293 12.09 -7.90 13.06
N LEU A 294 12.72 -8.90 13.70
CA LEU A 294 12.30 -9.38 15.02
C LEU A 294 12.50 -8.32 16.12
N ALA A 295 13.63 -7.63 16.11
CA ALA A 295 13.90 -6.56 17.07
C ALA A 295 12.87 -5.41 16.92
N ALA A 296 12.58 -5.01 15.68
CA ALA A 296 11.59 -3.98 15.40
C ALA A 296 10.17 -4.39 15.86
N PHE A 297 9.76 -5.63 15.56
CA PHE A 297 8.48 -6.17 16.02
C PHE A 297 8.37 -6.16 17.56
N ASN A 298 9.38 -6.68 18.27
CA ASN A 298 9.35 -6.78 19.73
C ASN A 298 9.31 -5.39 20.40
N CYS A 299 10.07 -4.43 19.88
CA CYS A 299 10.07 -3.06 20.39
C CYS A 299 8.70 -2.37 20.20
N GLY A 300 8.12 -2.49 19.00
CA GLY A 300 6.79 -1.95 18.72
C GLY A 300 5.70 -2.63 19.54
N ARG A 301 5.74 -3.97 19.65
CA ARG A 301 4.81 -4.75 20.48
C ARG A 301 4.85 -4.34 21.96
N SER A 302 6.03 -4.18 22.56
CA SER A 302 6.16 -3.75 23.95
C SER A 302 5.49 -2.39 24.15
N THR A 303 5.79 -1.44 23.24
CA THR A 303 5.23 -0.09 23.30
C THR A 303 3.70 -0.10 23.21
N LEU A 304 3.13 -0.93 22.33
CA LEU A 304 1.68 -1.09 22.22
C LEU A 304 1.09 -1.70 23.49
N LEU A 305 1.63 -2.82 23.98
CA LEU A 305 1.08 -3.47 25.18
C LEU A 305 1.14 -2.58 26.43
N GLU A 306 2.12 -1.67 26.50
CA GLU A 306 2.26 -0.73 27.62
C GLU A 306 1.35 0.49 27.51
N ASN A 307 1.07 0.98 26.30
CA ASN A 307 0.50 2.32 26.09
C ASN A 307 -0.83 2.33 25.32
N ALA A 308 -1.17 1.24 24.62
CA ALA A 308 -2.34 1.11 23.76
C ALA A 308 -3.51 0.44 24.49
N GLU A 309 -4.69 1.04 24.39
CA GLU A 309 -5.96 0.34 24.67
C GLU A 309 -6.43 -0.33 23.38
N LEU A 310 -5.92 -1.53 23.10
CA LEU A 310 -6.27 -2.30 21.91
C LEU A 310 -7.73 -2.77 21.97
N THR A 311 -8.42 -2.74 20.85
CA THR A 311 -9.71 -3.43 20.71
C THR A 311 -9.47 -4.95 20.66
N SER A 312 -10.53 -5.75 20.76
CA SER A 312 -10.43 -7.21 20.54
C SER A 312 -9.87 -7.55 19.16
N PHE A 313 -10.17 -6.74 18.15
CA PHE A 313 -9.62 -6.91 16.80
C PHE A 313 -8.13 -6.58 16.75
N GLY A 314 -7.71 -5.44 17.32
CA GLY A 314 -6.31 -5.03 17.38
C GLY A 314 -5.44 -6.01 18.18
N GLN A 315 -5.93 -6.48 19.33
CA GLN A 315 -5.24 -7.48 20.14
C GLN A 315 -5.05 -8.78 19.36
N LYS A 316 -6.11 -9.29 18.73
CA LYS A 316 -6.02 -10.51 17.92
C LYS A 316 -5.00 -10.37 16.79
N LEU A 317 -4.97 -9.23 16.09
CA LEU A 317 -4.02 -9.02 15.00
C LEU A 317 -2.58 -8.98 15.50
N LEU A 318 -2.33 -8.36 16.65
CA LEU A 318 -1.01 -8.35 17.28
C LEU A 318 -0.58 -9.75 17.74
N ASP A 319 -1.52 -10.56 18.23
CA ASP A 319 -1.27 -11.95 18.61
C ASP A 319 -1.00 -12.84 17.39
N ASP A 320 -1.74 -12.63 16.28
CA ASP A 320 -1.49 -13.32 15.01
C ASP A 320 -0.05 -13.00 14.51
N CYS A 321 0.40 -11.74 14.59
CA CYS A 321 1.80 -11.35 14.31
C CYS A 321 2.81 -11.99 15.26
N ALA A 322 2.47 -12.10 16.55
CA ALA A 322 3.33 -12.75 17.54
C ALA A 322 3.52 -14.25 17.25
N GLN A 323 2.49 -14.94 16.75
CA GLN A 323 2.62 -16.33 16.34
C GLN A 323 3.56 -16.47 15.14
N VAL A 324 3.51 -15.51 14.20
CA VAL A 324 4.38 -15.49 13.02
C VAL A 324 5.86 -15.45 13.38
N VAL A 325 6.26 -14.57 14.30
CA VAL A 325 7.67 -14.39 14.63
C VAL A 325 8.25 -15.45 15.58
N ASN A 326 7.39 -16.28 16.18
CA ASN A 326 7.77 -17.31 17.16
C ASN A 326 7.75 -18.73 16.58
N ALA A 327 7.37 -18.90 15.32
CA ALA A 327 7.18 -20.19 14.65
C ALA A 327 8.42 -20.62 13.87
#